data_AF-A0A931W806-F1
#
_entry.id   AF-A0A931W806-F1
#
_cell.length_a   1.000
_cell.length_b   1.000
_cell.length_c   1.000
_cell.angle_alpha   90.00
_cell.angle_beta   90.00
_cell.angle_gamma   90.00
#
_symmetry.space_group_name_H-M   'P 1'
#
loop_
_entity.id
_entity.type
_entity.pdbx_description
1 polymer ?
#
loop_
_entity_poly.entity_id
_entity_poly.type
_entity_poly.pdbx_seq_one_letter_code
_entity_poly.pdbx_strand_id
1 'polypeptide(L)'
;MADLFINLFKALFNPSIFTNIRFYVLIFSALLATAIYFYIKTTVPSFGLQTIRLTQIYALLSVAFLYFTLLAGPLTYTFKFLPFRGKYLKARRALGVSAFLFALMHVRLAFFEQLGGFAGLFFLPSNYLIAITLSFTALVIVSAMAVTSFDYIIDKLTFPRWKLIHRFVYLAAIFILIHALMLGSDFQDLSGIIPQIFYVAISFLLLLEANRADAFLRRKFLNYPKRGLVLLLMVILISFGFVYFLLPHNTLVSLGLHEKHTHWFGKVDQGEDVGSGWFSKHLVHLIGGILLLGFFIYALIVQEKRKINENQRSNIP
;
A
#
# COMPACT_ATOMS: atom_id res chain seq x y z
N MET A 1 14.99 26.91 -15.64
CA MET A 1 15.39 25.49 -15.79
C MET A 1 16.73 25.21 -15.11
N ALA A 2 17.81 25.94 -15.43
CA ALA A 2 19.13 25.78 -14.78
C ALA A 2 19.10 26.01 -13.26
N ASP A 3 18.44 27.06 -12.77
CA ASP A 3 18.30 27.30 -11.32
C ASP A 3 17.50 26.23 -10.61
N LEU A 4 16.50 25.64 -11.27
CA LEU A 4 15.73 24.52 -10.73
C LEU A 4 16.65 23.30 -10.54
N PHE A 5 17.51 23.03 -11.54
CA PHE A 5 18.45 21.91 -11.54
C PHE A 5 19.57 22.10 -10.51
N ILE A 6 20.11 23.31 -10.36
CA ILE A 6 21.14 23.65 -9.36
C ILE A 6 20.58 23.57 -7.94
N ASN A 7 19.35 24.07 -7.73
CA ASN A 7 18.68 23.98 -6.44
C ASN A 7 18.31 22.53 -6.09
N LEU A 8 17.91 21.74 -7.09
CA LEU A 8 17.67 20.30 -7.00
C LEU A 8 18.93 19.55 -6.58
N PHE A 9 20.05 19.85 -7.24
CA PHE A 9 21.34 19.26 -6.93
C PHE A 9 21.80 19.63 -5.51
N LYS A 10 21.78 20.91 -5.12
CA LYS A 10 22.17 21.35 -3.77
C LYS A 10 21.33 20.73 -2.66
N ALA A 11 20.03 20.57 -2.90
CA ALA A 11 19.13 19.94 -1.92
C ALA A 11 19.35 18.43 -1.84
N LEU A 12 19.52 17.72 -2.97
CA LEU A 12 19.83 16.28 -2.98
C LEU A 12 21.13 15.93 -2.24
N PHE A 13 22.12 16.83 -2.28
CA PHE A 13 23.40 16.67 -1.59
C PHE A 13 23.46 17.34 -0.20
N ASN A 14 22.32 17.74 0.37
CA ASN A 14 22.31 18.27 1.72
C ASN A 14 22.59 17.13 2.74
N PRO A 15 23.61 17.25 3.59
CA PRO A 15 23.99 16.21 4.56
C PRO A 15 22.84 15.83 5.52
N SER A 16 21.87 16.73 5.75
CA SER A 16 20.69 16.46 6.59
C SER A 16 19.77 15.36 6.03
N ILE A 17 19.68 15.22 4.70
CA ILE A 17 18.80 14.24 4.03
C ILE A 17 19.25 12.81 4.31
N PHE A 18 20.56 12.59 4.35
CA PHE A 18 21.17 11.28 4.66
C PHE A 18 21.00 10.86 6.13
N THR A 19 20.43 11.71 6.99
CA THR A 19 20.04 11.32 8.35
C THR A 19 18.55 10.96 8.47
N ASN A 20 17.77 11.21 7.41
CA ASN A 20 16.32 11.05 7.40
C ASN A 20 15.90 9.65 6.94
N ILE A 21 15.45 8.81 7.88
CA ILE A 21 14.96 7.46 7.58
C ILE A 21 13.87 7.42 6.50
N ARG A 22 13.06 8.48 6.35
CA ARG A 22 12.00 8.56 5.33
C ARG A 22 12.59 8.53 3.91
N PHE A 23 13.72 9.20 3.70
CA PHE A 23 14.41 9.25 2.42
C PHE A 23 14.86 7.85 1.99
N TYR A 24 15.51 7.11 2.89
CA TYR A 24 15.95 5.74 2.62
C TYR A 24 14.80 4.79 2.32
N VAL A 25 13.67 4.90 3.04
CA VAL A 25 12.49 4.07 2.76
C VAL A 25 11.96 4.34 1.35
N LEU A 26 11.85 5.60 0.95
CA LEU A 26 11.34 5.97 -0.38
C LEU A 26 12.30 5.55 -1.50
N ILE A 27 13.61 5.77 -1.34
CA ILE A 27 14.61 5.32 -2.30
C ILE A 27 14.60 3.80 -2.41
N PHE A 28 14.57 3.08 -1.28
CA PHE A 28 14.48 1.63 -1.29
C PHE A 28 13.24 1.16 -2.04
N SER A 29 12.07 1.76 -1.81
CA SER A 29 10.85 1.42 -2.55
C SER A 29 10.98 1.67 -4.05
N ALA A 30 11.58 2.78 -4.47
CA ALA A 30 11.78 3.11 -5.88
C ALA A 30 12.77 2.14 -6.55
N LEU A 31 13.88 1.81 -5.89
CA LEU A 31 14.86 0.84 -6.36
C LEU A 31 14.25 -0.56 -6.44
N LEU A 32 13.50 -0.97 -5.41
CA LEU A 32 12.81 -2.26 -5.40
C LEU A 32 11.80 -2.36 -6.54
N ALA A 33 10.98 -1.33 -6.76
CA ALA A 33 10.02 -1.30 -7.86
C ALA A 33 10.70 -1.45 -9.22
N THR A 34 11.81 -0.73 -9.41
CA THR A 34 12.59 -0.72 -10.66
C THR A 34 13.31 -2.05 -10.87
N ALA A 35 13.93 -2.62 -9.84
CA ALA A 35 14.60 -3.93 -9.90
C ALA A 35 13.62 -5.05 -10.28
N ILE A 36 12.43 -5.07 -9.66
CA ILE A 36 11.37 -6.02 -9.98
C ILE A 36 10.90 -5.85 -11.42
N TYR A 37 10.72 -4.61 -11.89
CA TYR A 37 10.33 -4.33 -13.26
C TYR A 37 11.32 -4.94 -14.26
N PHE A 38 12.60 -4.64 -14.12
CA PHE A 38 13.64 -5.16 -15.01
C PHE A 38 13.77 -6.68 -14.89
N TYR A 39 13.77 -7.22 -13.67
CA TYR A 39 13.84 -8.67 -13.46
C TYR A 39 12.73 -9.42 -14.19
N ILE A 40 11.47 -8.99 -14.06
CA ILE A 40 10.35 -9.62 -14.77
C ILE A 40 10.47 -9.44 -16.28
N LYS A 41 10.87 -8.25 -16.75
CA LYS A 41 11.05 -7.98 -18.19
C LYS A 41 12.15 -8.82 -18.83
N THR A 42 13.18 -9.23 -18.08
CA THR A 42 14.28 -10.03 -18.61
C THR A 42 14.10 -11.53 -18.44
N THR A 43 13.29 -11.99 -17.47
CA THR A 43 13.14 -13.41 -17.14
C THR A 43 11.85 -14.04 -17.66
N VAL A 44 10.79 -13.25 -17.86
CA VAL A 44 9.49 -13.76 -18.31
C VAL A 44 9.32 -13.52 -19.81
N PRO A 45 9.09 -14.56 -20.63
CA PRO A 45 9.15 -14.43 -22.09
C PRO A 45 7.94 -13.72 -22.71
N SER A 46 6.73 -13.90 -22.19
CA SER A 46 5.51 -13.34 -22.78
C SER A 46 5.08 -12.02 -22.13
N PHE A 47 4.67 -11.05 -22.96
CA PHE A 47 4.26 -9.71 -22.50
C PHE A 47 3.03 -9.77 -21.57
N GLY A 48 2.05 -10.63 -21.89
CA GLY A 48 0.87 -10.83 -21.06
C GLY A 48 1.23 -11.33 -19.66
N LEU A 49 2.09 -12.37 -19.59
CA LEU A 49 2.52 -12.93 -18.31
C LEU A 49 3.38 -11.95 -17.51
N GLN A 50 4.26 -11.17 -18.16
CA GLN A 50 5.01 -10.09 -17.50
C GLN A 50 4.06 -9.12 -16.78
N THR A 51 2.99 -8.69 -17.46
CA THR A 51 2.01 -7.75 -16.93
C THR A 51 1.26 -8.35 -15.73
N ILE A 52 0.82 -9.61 -15.83
CA ILE A 52 0.16 -10.33 -14.74
C ILE A 52 1.08 -10.42 -13.51
N ARG A 53 2.33 -10.85 -13.69
CA ARG A 53 3.30 -11.01 -12.60
C ARG A 53 3.62 -9.67 -11.92
N LEU A 54 3.85 -8.61 -12.70
CA LEU A 54 4.10 -7.27 -12.14
C LEU A 54 2.89 -6.76 -11.34
N THR A 55 1.68 -7.01 -11.85
CA THR A 55 0.44 -6.58 -11.19
C THR A 55 0.25 -7.28 -9.85
N GLN A 56 0.51 -8.59 -9.78
CA GLN A 56 0.47 -9.39 -8.55
C GLN A 56 1.53 -8.91 -7.55
N ILE A 57 2.79 -8.79 -7.97
CA ILE A 57 3.91 -8.41 -7.09
C ILE A 57 3.70 -6.99 -6.53
N TYR A 58 3.30 -6.03 -7.34
CA TYR A 58 3.04 -4.67 -6.85
C TYR A 58 1.81 -4.58 -5.94
N ALA A 59 0.77 -5.40 -6.15
CA ALA A 59 -0.34 -5.53 -5.19
C ALA A 59 0.16 -6.06 -3.84
N LEU A 60 0.92 -7.16 -3.83
CA LEU A 60 1.44 -7.75 -2.61
C LEU A 60 2.39 -6.80 -1.86
N LEU A 61 3.25 -6.08 -2.58
CA LEU A 61 4.11 -5.05 -1.99
C LEU A 61 3.30 -3.89 -1.41
N SER A 62 2.27 -3.41 -2.11
CA SER A 62 1.37 -2.38 -1.58
C SER A 62 0.78 -2.79 -0.23
N VAL A 63 0.23 -4.01 -0.14
CA VAL A 63 -0.35 -4.51 1.11
C VAL A 63 0.71 -4.74 2.18
N ALA A 64 1.89 -5.26 1.83
CA ALA A 64 2.99 -5.45 2.77
C ALA A 64 3.45 -4.11 3.39
N PHE A 65 3.65 -3.07 2.57
CA PHE A 65 4.01 -1.74 3.07
C PHE A 65 2.89 -1.11 3.89
N LEU A 66 1.62 -1.32 3.52
CA LEU A 66 0.46 -0.87 4.30
C LEU A 66 0.42 -1.58 5.67
N TYR A 67 0.69 -2.89 5.70
CA TYR A 67 0.78 -3.68 6.92
C TYR A 67 1.84 -3.12 7.87
N PHE A 68 3.07 -2.88 7.40
CA PHE A 68 4.11 -2.25 8.22
C PHE A 68 3.73 -0.82 8.66
N THR A 69 3.00 -0.09 7.84
CA THR A 69 2.49 1.25 8.20
C THR A 69 1.48 1.19 9.36
N LEU A 70 0.59 0.21 9.35
CA LEU A 70 -0.41 -0.01 10.40
C LEU A 70 0.22 -0.59 11.66
N LEU A 71 1.16 -1.52 11.51
CA LEU A 71 1.85 -2.20 12.62
C LEU A 71 2.68 -1.26 13.49
N ALA A 72 3.22 -0.17 12.94
CA ALA A 72 4.04 0.79 13.67
C ALA A 72 3.40 1.31 14.97
N GLY A 73 2.10 1.58 14.97
CA GLY A 73 1.38 2.06 16.16
C GLY A 73 1.27 1.02 17.29
N PRO A 74 0.55 -0.09 17.06
CA PRO A 74 0.29 -1.10 18.08
C PRO A 74 1.55 -1.87 18.50
N LEU A 75 2.51 -2.12 17.58
CA LEU A 75 3.76 -2.79 17.92
C LEU A 75 4.61 -1.97 18.91
N THR A 76 4.79 -0.68 18.62
CA THR A 76 5.59 0.22 19.48
C THR A 76 4.88 0.65 20.76
N TYR A 77 3.57 0.38 20.85
CA TYR A 77 2.79 0.52 22.08
C TYR A 77 3.01 -0.69 23.00
N THR A 78 2.90 -1.91 22.45
CA THR A 78 3.02 -3.17 23.21
C THR A 78 4.48 -3.44 23.62
N PHE A 79 5.44 -3.30 22.70
CA PHE A 79 6.86 -3.58 22.95
C PHE A 79 7.63 -2.27 23.17
N LYS A 80 7.68 -1.80 24.43
CA LYS A 80 8.33 -0.53 24.78
C LYS A 80 9.85 -0.53 24.55
N PHE A 81 10.48 -1.70 24.68
CA PHE A 81 11.93 -1.90 24.52
C PHE A 81 12.34 -2.34 23.11
N LEU A 82 11.45 -2.19 22.12
CA LEU A 82 11.76 -2.56 20.74
C LEU A 82 12.97 -1.77 20.23
N PRO A 83 14.01 -2.43 19.68
CA PRO A 83 15.13 -1.73 19.07
C PRO A 83 14.62 -0.85 17.92
N PHE A 84 15.24 0.32 17.74
CA PHE A 84 14.91 1.28 16.66
C PHE A 84 13.46 1.81 16.65
N ARG A 85 12.70 1.67 17.75
CA ARG A 85 11.32 2.18 17.90
C ARG A 85 11.12 3.60 17.35
N GLY A 86 12.00 4.53 17.71
CA GLY A 86 11.93 5.92 17.24
C GLY A 86 12.13 6.06 15.73
N LYS A 87 13.03 5.29 15.12
CA LYS A 87 13.24 5.27 13.67
C LYS A 87 12.02 4.69 12.96
N TYR A 88 11.43 3.62 13.47
CA TYR A 88 10.24 3.01 12.87
C TYR A 88 9.03 3.96 12.88
N LEU A 89 8.76 4.64 13.99
CA LEU A 89 7.70 5.65 14.06
C LEU A 89 7.93 6.82 13.08
N LYS A 90 9.18 7.24 12.89
CA LYS A 90 9.53 8.28 11.89
C LYS A 90 9.36 7.77 10.45
N ALA A 91 9.64 6.49 10.20
CA ALA A 91 9.53 5.82 8.90
C ALA A 91 8.08 5.52 8.50
N ARG A 92 7.15 5.38 9.46
CA ARG A 92 5.73 5.04 9.24
C ARG A 92 5.09 5.80 8.08
N ARG A 93 5.37 7.10 7.96
CA ARG A 93 4.77 7.92 6.90
C ARG A 93 5.32 7.57 5.52
N ALA A 94 6.64 7.37 5.42
CA ALA A 94 7.28 6.95 4.17
C ALA A 94 6.79 5.56 3.75
N LEU A 95 6.62 4.63 4.70
CA LEU A 95 6.03 3.32 4.42
C LEU A 95 4.61 3.43 3.83
N GLY A 96 3.78 4.34 4.37
CA GLY A 96 2.43 4.56 3.85
C GLY A 96 2.41 5.17 2.45
N VAL A 97 3.33 6.09 2.18
CA VAL A 97 3.53 6.65 0.82
C VAL A 97 4.03 5.57 -0.14
N SER A 98 4.96 4.73 0.28
CA SER A 98 5.43 3.58 -0.51
C SER A 98 4.30 2.60 -0.83
N ALA A 99 3.43 2.29 0.14
CA ALA A 99 2.24 1.48 -0.10
C ALA A 99 1.36 2.08 -1.20
N PHE A 100 1.10 3.39 -1.14
CA PHE A 100 0.37 4.10 -2.18
C PHE A 100 1.07 4.05 -3.55
N LEU A 101 2.39 4.21 -3.62
CA LEU A 101 3.14 4.13 -4.89
C LEU A 101 3.02 2.74 -5.53
N PHE A 102 3.14 1.68 -4.74
CA PHE A 102 2.91 0.32 -5.24
C PHE A 102 1.45 0.10 -5.66
N ALA A 103 0.48 0.67 -4.92
CA ALA A 103 -0.93 0.64 -5.32
C ALA A 103 -1.17 1.33 -6.67
N LEU A 104 -0.53 2.47 -6.93
CA LEU A 104 -0.60 3.14 -8.22
C LEU A 104 -0.03 2.28 -9.36
N MET A 105 1.13 1.64 -9.13
CA MET A 105 1.71 0.73 -10.12
C MET A 105 0.82 -0.48 -10.38
N HIS A 106 0.22 -1.04 -9.34
CA HIS A 106 -0.77 -2.11 -9.45
C HIS A 106 -1.99 -1.68 -10.27
N VAL A 107 -2.66 -0.58 -9.89
CA VAL A 107 -3.86 -0.09 -10.58
C VAL A 107 -3.55 0.30 -12.01
N ARG A 108 -2.38 0.87 -12.28
CA ARG A 108 -1.97 1.20 -13.65
C ARG A 108 -1.96 -0.03 -14.54
N LEU A 109 -1.29 -1.11 -14.10
CA LEU A 109 -1.19 -2.34 -14.86
C LEU A 109 -2.53 -3.08 -14.92
N ALA A 110 -3.23 -3.20 -13.79
CA ALA A 110 -4.52 -3.89 -13.72
C ALA A 110 -5.60 -3.18 -14.56
N PHE A 111 -5.74 -1.86 -14.42
CA PHE A 111 -6.81 -1.11 -15.05
C PHE A 111 -6.51 -0.78 -16.51
N PHE A 112 -5.30 -0.29 -16.85
CA PHE A 112 -5.03 0.14 -18.23
C PHE A 112 -4.51 -0.99 -19.12
N GLU A 113 -3.70 -1.91 -18.60
CA GLU A 113 -3.11 -2.98 -19.44
C GLU A 113 -3.95 -4.25 -19.44
N GLN A 114 -4.40 -4.73 -18.27
CA GLN A 114 -5.17 -5.98 -18.22
C GLN A 114 -6.66 -5.79 -18.56
N LEU A 115 -7.30 -4.77 -17.99
CA LEU A 115 -8.71 -4.50 -18.24
C LEU A 115 -8.97 -3.72 -19.54
N GLY A 116 -7.97 -3.00 -20.06
CA GLY A 116 -8.15 -2.13 -21.23
C GLY A 116 -8.82 -0.78 -20.90
N GLY A 117 -8.76 -0.35 -19.65
CA GLY A 117 -9.29 0.93 -19.17
C GLY A 117 -10.81 0.92 -18.95
N PHE A 118 -11.42 2.09 -19.12
CA PHE A 118 -12.86 2.28 -18.88
C PHE A 118 -13.75 1.43 -19.78
N ALA A 119 -13.30 1.13 -21.01
CA ALA A 119 -14.06 0.28 -21.93
C ALA A 119 -14.23 -1.14 -21.38
N GLY A 120 -13.23 -1.68 -20.68
CA GLY A 120 -13.30 -3.02 -20.09
C GLY A 120 -14.35 -3.16 -18.99
N LEU A 121 -14.74 -2.07 -18.32
CA LEU A 121 -15.72 -2.11 -17.25
C LEU A 121 -17.09 -2.60 -17.72
N PHE A 122 -17.48 -2.32 -18.96
CA PHE A 122 -18.80 -2.70 -19.49
C PHE A 122 -18.96 -4.22 -19.69
N PHE A 123 -17.86 -4.96 -19.73
CA PHE A 123 -17.85 -6.41 -19.94
C PHE A 123 -17.71 -7.19 -18.63
N LEU A 124 -17.53 -6.50 -17.50
CA LEU A 124 -17.34 -7.14 -16.21
C LEU A 124 -18.69 -7.51 -15.55
N PRO A 125 -18.78 -8.69 -14.94
CA PRO A 125 -19.93 -9.04 -14.13
C PRO A 125 -20.00 -8.19 -12.85
N SER A 126 -21.20 -8.08 -12.27
CA SER A 126 -21.51 -7.17 -11.15
C SER A 126 -20.60 -7.35 -9.93
N ASN A 127 -20.24 -8.59 -9.64
CA ASN A 127 -19.34 -8.98 -8.58
C ASN A 127 -17.90 -8.44 -8.76
N TYR A 128 -17.38 -8.40 -9.99
CA TYR A 128 -16.10 -7.75 -10.30
C TYR A 128 -16.20 -6.23 -10.15
N LEU A 129 -17.32 -5.63 -10.59
CA LEU A 129 -17.57 -4.20 -10.44
C LEU A 129 -17.63 -3.79 -8.96
N ILE A 130 -18.21 -4.61 -8.08
CA ILE A 130 -18.18 -4.40 -6.63
C ILE A 130 -16.74 -4.40 -6.12
N ALA A 131 -15.94 -5.41 -6.47
CA ALA A 131 -14.55 -5.51 -6.02
C ALA A 131 -13.68 -4.33 -6.50
N ILE A 132 -13.90 -3.85 -7.73
CA ILE A 132 -13.22 -2.67 -8.29
C ILE A 132 -13.70 -1.38 -7.61
N THR A 133 -14.99 -1.26 -7.31
CA THR A 133 -15.55 -0.07 -6.64
C THR A 133 -14.98 0.07 -5.23
N LEU A 134 -14.89 -1.04 -4.49
CA LEU A 134 -14.27 -1.07 -3.17
C LEU A 134 -12.79 -0.68 -3.24
N SER A 135 -12.03 -1.24 -4.18
CA SER A 135 -10.60 -0.92 -4.31
C SER A 135 -10.35 0.50 -4.82
N PHE A 136 -11.18 1.02 -5.72
CA PHE A 136 -11.12 2.42 -6.14
C PHE A 136 -11.42 3.37 -4.99
N THR A 137 -12.42 3.05 -4.16
CA THR A 137 -12.70 3.84 -2.94
C THR A 137 -11.52 3.81 -1.98
N ALA A 138 -10.90 2.64 -1.79
CA ALA A 138 -9.68 2.53 -1.00
C ALA A 138 -8.53 3.35 -1.59
N LEU A 139 -8.35 3.32 -2.92
CA LEU A 139 -7.35 4.09 -3.66
C LEU A 139 -7.52 5.58 -3.41
N VAL A 140 -8.75 6.10 -3.45
CA VAL A 140 -9.06 7.52 -3.16
C VAL A 140 -8.65 7.86 -1.72
N ILE A 141 -8.97 7.01 -0.74
CA ILE A 141 -8.58 7.22 0.66
C ILE A 141 -7.06 7.26 0.80
N VAL A 142 -6.33 6.27 0.28
CA VAL A 142 -4.86 6.23 0.40
C VAL A 142 -4.19 7.34 -0.40
N SER A 143 -4.79 7.79 -1.51
CA SER A 143 -4.34 8.96 -2.27
C SER A 143 -4.44 10.24 -1.44
N ALA A 144 -5.59 10.47 -0.81
CA ALA A 144 -5.79 11.61 0.08
C ALA A 144 -4.76 11.61 1.22
N MET A 145 -4.52 10.45 1.83
CA MET A 145 -3.50 10.30 2.87
C MET A 145 -2.06 10.52 2.37
N ALA A 146 -1.73 10.07 1.16
CA ALA A 146 -0.42 10.27 0.56
C ALA A 146 -0.19 11.77 0.27
N VAL A 147 -1.20 12.47 -0.26
CA VAL A 147 -1.14 13.92 -0.45
C VAL A 147 -1.06 14.63 0.90
N THR A 148 -1.77 14.22 1.95
CA THR A 148 -1.64 14.83 3.28
C THR A 148 -0.40 14.38 4.06
N SER A 149 0.54 13.66 3.43
CA SER A 149 1.78 13.21 4.06
C SER A 149 2.95 14.20 3.90
N PHE A 150 2.80 15.25 3.10
CA PHE A 150 3.79 16.31 2.97
C PHE A 150 3.77 17.23 4.21
N ASP A 151 4.94 17.51 4.78
CA ASP A 151 5.05 18.34 6.01
C ASP A 151 4.36 19.71 5.83
N TYR A 152 4.46 20.31 4.64
CA TYR A 152 3.76 21.55 4.29
C TYR A 152 2.23 21.48 4.44
N ILE A 153 1.61 20.37 4.02
CA ILE A 153 0.16 20.21 4.10
C ILE A 153 -0.25 20.00 5.56
N ILE A 154 0.58 19.33 6.36
CA ILE A 154 0.30 19.11 7.78
C ILE A 154 0.27 20.43 8.54
N ASP A 155 1.23 21.32 8.27
CA ASP A 155 1.29 22.65 8.86
C ASP A 155 0.00 23.44 8.57
N LYS A 156 -0.55 23.29 7.36
CA LYS A 156 -1.78 23.97 6.93
C LYS A 156 -3.06 23.31 7.44
N LEU A 157 -3.11 21.98 7.53
CA LEU A 157 -4.33 21.24 7.82
C LEU A 157 -4.64 21.22 9.33
N THR A 158 -3.69 21.58 10.19
CA THR A 158 -3.71 21.36 11.65
C THR A 158 -3.65 19.87 12.02
N PHE A 159 -2.95 19.55 13.12
CA PHE A 159 -2.75 18.17 13.56
C PHE A 159 -4.06 17.36 13.78
N PRO A 160 -5.14 17.92 14.36
CA PRO A 160 -6.38 17.16 14.58
C PRO A 160 -7.06 16.70 13.29
N ARG A 161 -7.17 17.58 12.28
CA ARG A 161 -7.79 17.23 10.98
C ARG A 161 -6.94 16.24 10.22
N TRP A 162 -5.62 16.42 10.22
CA TRP A 162 -4.66 15.46 9.65
C TRP A 162 -4.85 14.07 10.27
N LYS A 163 -4.93 14.00 11.60
CA LYS A 163 -5.15 12.75 12.32
C LYS A 163 -6.49 12.11 11.97
N LEU A 164 -7.54 12.89 11.75
CA LEU A 164 -8.85 12.38 11.32
C LEU A 164 -8.78 11.72 9.94
N ILE A 165 -8.19 12.39 8.94
CA ILE A 165 -8.00 11.83 7.59
C ILE A 165 -7.23 10.52 7.66
N HIS A 166 -6.13 10.50 8.42
CA HIS A 166 -5.29 9.30 8.52
C HIS A 166 -5.94 8.15 9.31
N ARG A 167 -7.10 8.33 9.96
CA ARG A 167 -7.88 7.22 10.55
C ARG A 167 -8.66 6.44 9.49
N PHE A 168 -8.96 7.03 8.33
CA PHE A 168 -9.63 6.32 7.24
C PHE A 168 -8.78 5.18 6.66
N VAL A 169 -7.50 5.10 7.00
CA VAL A 169 -6.64 3.96 6.67
C VAL A 169 -7.22 2.62 7.11
N TYR A 170 -7.93 2.58 8.25
CA TYR A 170 -8.54 1.35 8.73
C TYR A 170 -9.71 0.92 7.83
N LEU A 171 -10.49 1.88 7.32
CA LEU A 171 -11.54 1.61 6.34
C LEU A 171 -10.93 1.18 4.99
N ALA A 172 -9.89 1.87 4.53
CA ALA A 172 -9.18 1.48 3.31
C ALA A 172 -8.60 0.06 3.40
N ALA A 173 -8.03 -0.33 4.55
CA ALA A 173 -7.50 -1.66 4.77
C ALA A 173 -8.58 -2.75 4.65
N ILE A 174 -9.79 -2.49 5.15
CA ILE A 174 -10.94 -3.41 5.00
C ILE A 174 -11.31 -3.56 3.52
N PHE A 175 -11.44 -2.45 2.78
CA PHE A 175 -11.76 -2.50 1.36
C PHE A 175 -10.68 -3.19 0.52
N ILE A 176 -9.40 -2.96 0.84
CA ILE A 176 -8.25 -3.64 0.20
C ILE A 176 -8.29 -5.14 0.47
N LEU A 177 -8.61 -5.56 1.71
CA LEU A 177 -8.72 -6.98 2.05
C LEU A 177 -9.85 -7.66 1.27
N ILE A 178 -11.03 -7.03 1.23
CA ILE A 178 -12.17 -7.56 0.45
C ILE A 178 -11.80 -7.66 -1.03
N HIS A 179 -11.17 -6.62 -1.60
CA HIS A 179 -10.69 -6.63 -2.98
C HIS A 179 -9.70 -7.78 -3.25
N ALA A 180 -8.74 -8.00 -2.35
CA ALA A 180 -7.75 -9.07 -2.49
C ALA A 180 -8.40 -10.46 -2.43
N LEU A 181 -9.35 -10.69 -1.51
CA LEU A 181 -10.09 -11.95 -1.41
C LEU A 181 -11.03 -12.20 -2.61
N MET A 182 -11.53 -11.13 -3.22
CA MET A 182 -12.43 -11.22 -4.37
C MET A 182 -11.67 -11.49 -5.68
N LEU A 183 -10.62 -10.70 -5.98
CA LEU A 183 -9.96 -10.71 -7.28
C LEU A 183 -8.54 -11.29 -7.28
N GLY A 184 -7.89 -11.40 -6.11
CA GLY A 184 -6.53 -11.86 -6.00
C GLY A 184 -6.41 -13.34 -6.37
N SER A 185 -5.64 -13.64 -7.43
CA SER A 185 -5.32 -15.00 -7.84
C SER A 185 -4.52 -15.77 -6.78
N ASP A 186 -3.84 -15.08 -5.86
CA ASP A 186 -3.14 -15.75 -4.75
C ASP A 186 -4.11 -16.13 -3.62
N PHE A 187 -5.34 -15.58 -3.62
CA PHE A 187 -6.36 -15.78 -2.58
C PHE A 187 -7.52 -16.69 -3.03
N GLN A 188 -7.34 -17.39 -4.15
CA GLN A 188 -8.25 -18.43 -4.65
C GLN A 188 -8.41 -19.57 -3.65
N ASP A 189 -7.26 -20.01 -3.18
CA ASP A 189 -7.05 -21.15 -2.33
C ASP A 189 -6.44 -20.62 -1.05
N LEU A 190 -7.29 -20.49 -0.04
CA LEU A 190 -6.89 -19.96 1.26
C LEU A 190 -5.90 -20.88 1.99
N SER A 191 -5.73 -22.13 1.53
CA SER A 191 -4.70 -23.02 2.05
C SER A 191 -3.30 -22.71 1.48
N GLY A 192 -3.21 -21.88 0.43
CA GLY A 192 -1.94 -21.47 -0.15
C GLY A 192 -1.05 -20.70 0.83
N ILE A 193 0.27 -20.73 0.58
CA ILE A 193 1.26 -20.09 1.45
C ILE A 193 1.03 -18.57 1.60
N ILE A 194 0.60 -17.88 0.55
CA ILE A 194 0.39 -16.43 0.57
C ILE A 194 -0.80 -16.07 1.49
N PRO A 195 -2.01 -16.64 1.33
CA PRO A 195 -3.12 -16.42 2.26
C PRO A 195 -2.79 -16.77 3.70
N GLN A 196 -2.05 -17.86 3.94
CA GLN A 196 -1.62 -18.23 5.31
C GLN A 196 -0.71 -17.17 5.94
N ILE A 197 0.29 -16.66 5.20
CA ILE A 197 1.15 -15.56 5.67
C ILE A 197 0.31 -14.32 5.97
N PHE A 198 -0.62 -13.97 5.08
CA PHE A 198 -1.53 -12.84 5.28
C PHE A 198 -2.41 -13.02 6.52
N TYR A 199 -2.95 -14.21 6.71
CA TYR A 199 -3.76 -14.55 7.87
C TYR A 199 -2.99 -14.37 9.18
N VAL A 200 -1.78 -14.91 9.26
CA VAL A 200 -0.92 -14.78 10.44
C VAL A 200 -0.53 -13.31 10.68
N ALA A 201 -0.17 -12.58 9.62
CA ALA A 201 0.19 -11.17 9.72
C ALA A 201 -0.99 -10.32 10.23
N ILE A 202 -2.17 -10.45 9.62
CA ILE A 202 -3.37 -9.72 10.04
C ILE A 202 -3.77 -10.10 11.47
N SER A 203 -3.72 -11.39 11.82
CA SER A 203 -3.99 -11.87 13.18
C SER A 203 -3.06 -11.21 14.20
N PHE A 204 -1.76 -11.17 13.91
CA PHE A 204 -0.78 -10.51 14.77
C PHE A 204 -1.07 -9.00 14.93
N LEU A 205 -1.36 -8.29 13.84
CA LEU A 205 -1.74 -6.88 13.88
C LEU A 205 -3.01 -6.64 14.71
N LEU A 206 -4.04 -7.46 14.51
CA LEU A 206 -5.33 -7.34 15.20
C LEU A 206 -5.19 -7.62 16.71
N LEU A 207 -4.39 -8.60 17.12
CA LEU A 207 -4.12 -8.87 18.53
C LEU A 207 -3.42 -7.67 19.21
N LEU A 208 -2.42 -7.07 18.55
CA LEU A 208 -1.74 -5.89 19.09
C LEU A 208 -2.67 -4.66 19.13
N GLU A 209 -3.52 -4.48 18.11
CA GLU A 209 -4.53 -3.41 18.12
C GLU A 209 -5.60 -3.64 19.20
N ALA A 210 -6.05 -4.87 19.40
CA ALA A 210 -6.99 -5.24 20.46
C ALA A 210 -6.43 -4.93 21.84
N ASN A 211 -5.16 -5.26 22.10
CA ASN A 211 -4.47 -4.90 23.34
C ASN A 211 -4.44 -3.37 23.58
N ARG A 212 -4.17 -2.60 22.52
CA ARG A 212 -4.18 -1.14 22.58
C ARG A 212 -5.59 -0.58 22.80
N ALA A 213 -6.61 -1.16 22.17
CA ALA A 213 -8.01 -0.79 22.33
C ALA A 213 -8.50 -1.06 23.76
N ASP A 214 -8.18 -2.23 24.33
CA ASP A 214 -8.50 -2.54 25.73
C ASP A 214 -7.87 -1.53 26.69
N ALA A 215 -6.62 -1.13 26.45
CA ALA A 215 -5.97 -0.13 27.30
C ALA A 215 -6.63 1.26 27.18
N PHE A 216 -7.15 1.63 26.01
CA PHE A 216 -7.94 2.83 25.84
C PHE A 216 -9.29 2.74 26.57
N LEU A 217 -10.01 1.63 26.42
CA LEU A 217 -11.31 1.41 27.05
C LEU A 217 -11.22 1.38 28.58
N ARG A 218 -10.19 0.75 29.13
CA ARG A 218 -9.88 0.74 30.57
C ARG A 218 -9.70 2.14 31.17
N ARG A 219 -9.16 3.09 30.39
CA ARG A 219 -9.00 4.48 30.84
C ARG A 219 -10.28 5.28 30.71
N LYS A 220 -11.15 4.92 29.77
CA LYS A 220 -12.38 5.66 29.46
C LYS A 220 -13.56 5.22 30.32
N PHE A 221 -13.66 3.93 30.65
CA PHE A 221 -14.80 3.37 31.37
C PHE A 221 -14.35 2.70 32.68
N LEU A 222 -14.89 3.18 33.80
CA LEU A 222 -14.53 2.71 35.15
C LEU A 222 -14.86 1.22 35.37
N ASN A 223 -15.92 0.70 34.74
CA ASN A 223 -16.40 -0.67 34.90
C ASN A 223 -15.86 -1.64 33.82
N TYR A 224 -14.81 -1.26 33.08
CA TYR A 224 -14.27 -2.12 32.02
C TYR A 224 -13.51 -3.33 32.60
N PRO A 225 -13.71 -4.56 32.09
CA PRO A 225 -13.08 -5.76 32.63
C PRO A 225 -11.54 -5.68 32.66
N LYS A 226 -10.94 -6.07 33.80
CA LYS A 226 -9.48 -6.09 33.96
C LYS A 226 -8.77 -7.06 33.01
N ARG A 227 -9.43 -8.11 32.54
CA ARG A 227 -8.84 -9.18 31.70
C ARG A 227 -8.77 -8.90 30.19
N GLY A 228 -9.11 -7.69 29.72
CA GLY A 228 -8.95 -7.32 28.31
C GLY A 228 -9.97 -8.02 27.39
N LEU A 229 -11.22 -7.54 27.44
CA LEU A 229 -12.34 -8.17 26.74
C LEU A 229 -12.19 -8.11 25.22
N VAL A 230 -11.66 -7.03 24.63
CA VAL A 230 -11.45 -6.96 23.18
C VAL A 230 -10.40 -7.97 22.74
N LEU A 231 -9.31 -8.12 23.49
CA LEU A 231 -8.29 -9.11 23.17
C LEU A 231 -8.84 -10.53 23.22
N LEU A 232 -9.64 -10.87 24.25
CA LEU A 232 -10.28 -12.18 24.35
C LEU A 232 -11.19 -12.46 23.14
N LEU A 233 -12.07 -11.51 22.79
CA LEU A 233 -12.95 -11.65 21.63
C LEU A 233 -12.16 -11.81 20.33
N MET A 234 -11.05 -11.08 20.19
CA MET A 234 -10.19 -11.17 19.02
C MET A 234 -9.49 -12.53 18.92
N VAL A 235 -9.01 -13.09 20.04
CA VAL A 235 -8.43 -14.44 20.08
C VAL A 235 -9.48 -15.47 19.68
N ILE A 236 -10.73 -15.37 20.17
CA ILE A 236 -11.81 -16.29 19.80
C ILE A 236 -12.10 -16.20 18.29
N LEU A 237 -12.20 -14.99 17.74
CA LEU A 237 -12.44 -14.76 16.31
C LEU A 237 -11.33 -15.36 15.44
N ILE A 238 -10.06 -15.15 15.81
CA ILE A 238 -8.90 -15.71 15.12
C ILE A 238 -8.85 -17.24 15.28
N SER A 239 -9.16 -17.79 16.46
CA SER A 239 -9.21 -19.25 16.61
C SER A 239 -10.30 -19.87 15.73
N PHE A 240 -11.46 -19.23 15.62
CA PHE A 240 -12.53 -19.69 14.72
C PHE A 240 -12.11 -19.62 13.24
N GLY A 241 -11.45 -18.54 12.82
CA GLY A 241 -10.87 -18.43 11.48
C GLY A 241 -9.81 -19.50 11.21
N PHE A 242 -8.98 -19.82 12.20
CA PHE A 242 -7.93 -20.84 12.08
C PHE A 242 -8.50 -22.24 11.85
N VAL A 243 -9.61 -22.59 12.53
CA VAL A 243 -10.32 -23.86 12.32
C VAL A 243 -10.72 -24.03 10.86
N TYR A 244 -11.09 -22.95 10.17
CA TYR A 244 -11.45 -23.01 8.74
C TYR A 244 -10.29 -23.47 7.85
N PHE A 245 -9.04 -23.13 8.21
CA PHE A 245 -7.85 -23.57 7.47
C PHE A 245 -7.48 -25.04 7.75
N LEU A 246 -7.94 -25.61 8.86
CA LEU A 246 -7.71 -27.01 9.21
C LEU A 246 -8.73 -27.97 8.57
N LEU A 247 -9.82 -27.45 7.99
CA LEU A 247 -10.82 -28.26 7.32
C LEU A 247 -10.28 -28.84 6.00
N PRO A 248 -10.67 -30.07 5.62
CA PRO A 248 -10.21 -30.68 4.38
C PRO A 248 -10.57 -29.83 3.15
N HIS A 249 -9.59 -29.70 2.24
CA HIS A 249 -9.46 -28.64 1.23
C HIS A 249 -10.35 -28.84 -0.02
N ASN A 250 -11.36 -29.72 0.06
CA ASN A 250 -12.30 -30.01 -1.01
C ASN A 250 -13.46 -29.01 -1.08
N THR A 251 -13.36 -27.87 -0.38
CA THR A 251 -14.30 -26.75 -0.50
C THR A 251 -13.56 -25.52 -1.01
N LEU A 252 -13.70 -25.23 -2.30
CA LEU A 252 -13.20 -24.01 -2.95
C LEU A 252 -13.96 -22.80 -2.39
N VAL A 253 -13.56 -22.32 -1.22
CA VAL A 253 -14.14 -21.12 -0.61
C VAL A 253 -13.36 -19.92 -1.13
N SER A 254 -13.44 -19.71 -2.44
CA SER A 254 -13.25 -18.37 -2.99
C SER A 254 -14.61 -17.67 -2.91
N LEU A 255 -14.66 -16.33 -2.91
CA LEU A 255 -15.91 -15.56 -2.99
C LEU A 255 -16.66 -15.75 -4.34
N GLY A 256 -16.43 -16.86 -5.06
CA GLY A 256 -17.16 -17.30 -6.24
C GLY A 256 -16.83 -16.53 -7.51
N LEU A 257 -15.77 -15.72 -7.52
CA LEU A 257 -15.50 -14.81 -8.64
C LEU A 257 -14.64 -15.43 -9.74
N HIS A 258 -13.75 -16.36 -9.40
CA HIS A 258 -12.64 -16.69 -10.30
C HIS A 258 -12.82 -17.93 -11.17
N GLU A 259 -13.77 -18.82 -10.84
CA GLU A 259 -14.11 -19.96 -11.72
C GLU A 259 -14.57 -19.50 -13.11
N LYS A 260 -15.08 -18.27 -13.23
CA LYS A 260 -15.52 -17.69 -14.52
C LYS A 260 -14.41 -17.02 -15.34
N HIS A 261 -13.23 -16.80 -14.77
CA HIS A 261 -12.14 -16.00 -15.36
C HIS A 261 -11.11 -16.83 -16.13
N THR A 262 -10.82 -18.05 -15.67
CA THR A 262 -9.95 -19.00 -16.37
C THR A 262 -10.47 -19.29 -17.78
N HIS A 263 -11.79 -19.32 -17.97
CA HIS A 263 -12.43 -19.48 -19.27
C HIS A 263 -12.22 -18.29 -20.22
N TRP A 264 -12.02 -17.07 -19.70
CA TRP A 264 -11.80 -15.87 -20.50
C TRP A 264 -10.34 -15.71 -20.91
N PHE A 265 -9.39 -15.97 -20.00
CA PHE A 265 -7.96 -15.99 -20.35
C PHE A 265 -7.56 -17.17 -21.23
N GLY A 266 -8.28 -18.29 -21.16
CA GLY A 266 -8.13 -19.39 -22.11
C GLY A 266 -8.36 -18.95 -23.57
N LYS A 267 -9.15 -17.89 -23.82
CA LYS A 267 -9.33 -17.32 -25.16
C LYS A 267 -8.19 -16.38 -25.57
N VAL A 268 -7.56 -15.69 -24.62
CA VAL A 268 -6.39 -14.83 -24.87
C VAL A 268 -5.15 -15.67 -25.18
N ASP A 269 -4.97 -16.80 -24.48
CA ASP A 269 -3.90 -17.78 -24.77
C ASP A 269 -4.11 -18.48 -26.13
N GLN A 270 -5.31 -18.40 -26.72
CA GLN A 270 -5.62 -18.89 -28.08
C GLN A 270 -5.30 -17.89 -29.20
N GLY A 271 -4.70 -16.74 -28.88
CA GLY A 271 -4.13 -15.83 -29.89
C GLY A 271 -5.12 -14.88 -30.57
N GLU A 272 -6.26 -14.59 -29.95
CA GLU A 272 -7.16 -13.54 -30.43
C GLU A 272 -6.57 -12.14 -30.15
N ASP A 273 -6.39 -11.35 -31.22
CA ASP A 273 -5.71 -10.05 -31.19
C ASP A 273 -6.60 -8.97 -30.57
N VAL A 274 -6.27 -8.55 -29.35
CA VAL A 274 -6.92 -7.42 -28.66
C VAL A 274 -6.06 -6.19 -28.83
N GLY A 275 -6.30 -5.47 -29.92
CA GLY A 275 -5.45 -4.39 -30.41
C GLY A 275 -5.17 -3.27 -29.40
N SER A 276 -3.93 -2.76 -29.43
CA SER A 276 -3.63 -1.36 -29.81
C SER A 276 -2.24 -0.88 -29.33
N GLY A 277 -1.50 -0.25 -30.25
CA GLY A 277 -0.69 0.94 -29.97
C GLY A 277 0.70 0.76 -29.35
N TRP A 278 1.63 0.14 -30.08
CA TRP A 278 3.02 -0.09 -29.65
C TRP A 278 3.83 1.20 -29.38
N PHE A 279 3.50 2.33 -30.04
CA PHE A 279 4.33 3.55 -29.99
C PHE A 279 3.86 4.63 -28.98
N SER A 280 2.58 4.67 -28.60
CA SER A 280 2.08 5.66 -27.62
C SER A 280 2.21 5.20 -26.16
N LYS A 281 2.28 3.88 -25.92
CA LYS A 281 2.36 3.29 -24.58
C LYS A 281 3.70 3.58 -23.91
N HIS A 282 4.83 3.43 -24.61
CA HIS A 282 6.16 3.54 -23.99
C HIS A 282 6.59 4.97 -23.62
N LEU A 283 6.09 6.00 -24.32
CA LEU A 283 6.40 7.41 -24.00
C LEU A 283 5.66 7.88 -22.73
N VAL A 284 4.38 7.50 -22.58
CA VAL A 284 3.59 7.76 -21.36
C VAL A 284 4.17 7.01 -20.16
N HIS A 285 4.78 5.84 -20.39
CA HIS A 285 5.32 5.05 -19.29
C HIS A 285 6.57 5.63 -18.63
N LEU A 286 7.45 6.22 -19.43
CA LEU A 286 8.70 6.84 -18.99
C LEU A 286 8.44 8.24 -18.42
N ILE A 287 7.58 9.03 -19.07
CA ILE A 287 7.25 10.40 -18.64
C ILE A 287 6.45 10.39 -17.34
N GLY A 288 5.48 9.48 -17.16
CA GLY A 288 4.71 9.39 -15.92
C GLY A 288 5.55 8.99 -14.69
N GLY A 289 6.50 8.07 -14.87
CA GLY A 289 7.45 7.68 -13.82
C GLY A 289 8.43 8.79 -13.48
N ILE A 290 8.98 9.48 -14.49
CA ILE A 290 9.93 10.60 -14.31
C ILE A 290 9.25 11.84 -13.72
N LEU A 291 8.01 12.14 -14.11
CA LEU A 291 7.25 13.27 -13.54
C LEU A 291 6.83 13.02 -12.10
N LEU A 292 6.46 11.78 -11.73
CA LEU A 292 6.19 11.42 -10.34
C LEU A 292 7.46 11.44 -9.49
N LEU A 293 8.58 10.90 -9.98
CA LEU A 293 9.88 10.99 -9.30
C LEU A 293 10.31 12.47 -9.16
N GLY A 294 10.16 13.26 -10.21
CA GLY A 294 10.48 14.69 -10.25
C GLY A 294 9.61 15.52 -9.31
N PHE A 295 8.31 15.25 -9.22
CA PHE A 295 7.41 15.88 -8.26
C PHE A 295 7.79 15.54 -6.82
N PHE A 296 8.15 14.29 -6.54
CA PHE A 296 8.59 13.86 -5.20
C PHE A 296 9.94 14.45 -4.81
N ILE A 297 10.88 14.52 -5.74
CA ILE A 297 12.17 15.16 -5.48
C ILE A 297 11.96 16.68 -5.30
N TYR A 298 11.14 17.33 -6.11
CA TYR A 298 10.74 18.74 -5.92
C TYR A 298 10.12 18.99 -4.54
N ALA A 299 9.24 18.10 -4.09
CA ALA A 299 8.63 18.21 -2.76
C ALA A 299 9.65 18.05 -1.61
N LEU A 300 10.64 17.16 -1.75
CA LEU A 300 11.75 17.02 -0.79
C LEU A 300 12.65 18.27 -0.76
N ILE A 301 12.85 18.91 -1.91
CA ILE A 301 13.63 20.16 -2.03
C ILE A 301 12.94 21.33 -1.35
N VAL A 302 11.63 21.45 -1.56
CA VAL A 302 10.81 22.48 -0.91
C VAL A 302 10.83 22.31 0.61
N GLN A 303 10.84 21.07 1.11
CA GLN A 303 10.98 20.79 2.55
C GLN A 303 12.34 21.23 3.11
N GLU A 304 13.43 20.97 2.39
CA GLU A 304 14.78 21.26 2.89
C GLU A 304 15.11 22.76 2.85
N LYS A 305 14.69 23.47 1.78
CA LYS A 305 14.84 24.94 1.70
C LYS A 305 14.18 25.66 2.88
N ARG A 306 13.08 25.12 3.39
CA ARG A 306 12.33 25.75 4.48
C ARG A 306 13.00 25.54 5.84
N LYS A 307 13.59 24.37 6.11
CA LYS A 307 14.41 24.13 7.30
C LYS A 307 15.62 25.06 7.35
N ILE A 308 16.27 25.30 6.21
CA ILE A 308 17.39 26.25 6.11
C ILE A 308 16.90 27.67 6.45
N ASN A 309 15.76 28.09 5.90
CA ASN A 309 15.17 29.41 6.21
C ASN A 309 14.71 29.54 7.66
N GLU A 310 14.21 28.48 8.29
CA GLU A 310 13.82 28.47 9.71
C GLU A 310 15.04 28.52 10.64
N ASN A 311 16.11 27.76 10.35
CA ASN A 311 17.38 27.84 11.07
C ASN A 311 18.09 29.18 10.87
N GLN A 312 17.96 29.81 9.71
CA GLN A 312 18.49 31.16 9.48
C GLN A 312 17.69 32.22 10.22
N ARG A 313 16.36 32.10 10.32
CA ARG A 313 15.53 33.00 11.13
C ARG A 313 15.74 32.85 12.64
N SER A 314 16.10 31.65 13.12
CA SER A 314 16.40 31.42 14.54
C SER A 314 17.81 31.84 14.97
N ASN A 315 18.69 32.15 14.00
CA ASN A 315 20.08 32.58 14.23
C ASN A 315 20.31 34.08 13.93
N ILE A 316 19.25 34.84 13.70
CA ILE A 316 19.32 36.32 13.72
C ILE A 316 19.11 36.71 15.19
N PRO A 317 20.10 37.34 15.84
CA PRO A 317 20.07 37.66 17.27
C PRO A 317 18.93 38.60 17.67
#